data_AF-A0A965A4N2-F1
#
_entry.id   AF-A0A965A4N2-F1
#
_cell.length_a   1.000
_cell.length_b   1.000
_cell.length_c   1.000
_cell.angle_alpha   90.00
_cell.angle_beta   90.00
_cell.angle_gamma   90.00
#
_symmetry.space_group_name_H-M   'P 1'
#
loop_
_entity.id
_entity.type
_entity.pdbx_description
1 polymer ?
#
loop_
_entity_poly.entity_id
_entity_poly.type
_entity_poly.pdbx_seq_one_letter_code
_entity_poly.pdbx_strand_id
1 'polypeptide(L)' 'MRLTALAEFAGTAALLLVVTGSGIMGERLAGGNDAVALLGNSIATGAGLFVLISVLGPISGAHFNPLVTAYFWVTRS' A
#
# COMPACT_ATOMS: atom_id res chain seq x y z
N MET A 1 12.37 4.59 17.48
CA MET A 1 11.20 5.52 17.46
C MET A 1 11.20 6.47 16.27
N ARG A 2 12.23 7.30 16.03
CA ARG A 2 12.21 8.28 14.91
C ARG A 2 12.12 7.65 13.51
N LEU A 3 12.91 6.61 13.24
CA LEU A 3 12.94 5.97 11.92
C LEU A 3 11.69 5.13 11.62
N THR A 4 11.09 4.52 12.65
CA THR A 4 9.86 3.72 12.54
C THR A 4 8.70 4.56 12.01
N ALA A 5 8.45 5.73 12.62
CA ALA A 5 7.37 6.62 12.19
C ALA A 5 7.58 7.17 10.78
N LEU A 6 8.84 7.49 10.42
CA LEU A 6 9.18 7.93 9.06
C LEU A 6 8.99 6.80 8.04
N ALA A 7 9.34 5.56 8.37
CA ALA A 7 9.15 4.41 7.49
C ALA A 7 7.65 4.10 7.28
N GLU A 8 6.84 4.13 8.34
CA GLU A 8 5.37 3.97 8.24
C GLU A 8 4.74 5.10 7.42
N PHE A 9 5.16 6.34 7.62
CA PHE A 9 4.68 7.48 6.84
C PHE A 9 5.07 7.35 5.36
N ALA A 10 6.34 7.08 5.08
CA ALA A 10 6.83 6.93 3.72
C ALA A 10 6.18 5.75 2.99
N GLY A 11 6.01 4.61 3.68
CA GLY A 11 5.34 3.44 3.12
C GLY A 11 3.87 3.69 2.83
N THR A 12 3.14 4.34 3.74
CA THR A 12 1.73 4.71 3.52
C THR A 12 1.60 5.70 2.35
N ALA A 13 2.46 6.72 2.28
CA ALA A 13 2.46 7.70 1.19
C ALA A 13 2.78 7.05 -0.16
N ALA A 14 3.79 6.17 -0.21
CA ALA A 14 4.14 5.43 -1.41
C ALA A 14 3.00 4.51 -1.86
N LEU A 15 2.36 3.80 -0.92
CA LEU A 15 1.21 2.95 -1.21
C LEU A 15 0.06 3.77 -1.80
N LEU A 16 -0.28 4.91 -1.21
CA LEU A 16 -1.30 5.82 -1.76
C LEU A 16 -0.97 6.25 -3.18
N LEU A 17 0.27 6.65 -3.45
CA LEU A 17 0.72 7.04 -4.79
C LEU A 17 0.54 5.89 -5.81
N VAL A 18 0.90 4.66 -5.43
CA VAL A 18 0.72 3.47 -6.27
C VAL A 18 -0.75 3.24 -6.58
N VAL A 19 -1.63 3.24 -5.56
CA VAL A 19 -3.07 2.97 -5.75
C VAL A 19 -3.72 4.06 -6.59
N THR A 20 -3.54 5.34 -6.24
CA THR A 20 -4.20 6.44 -6.98
C THR A 20 -3.62 6.60 -8.38
N GLY A 21 -2.31 6.43 -8.55
CA GLY A 21 -1.64 6.56 -9.85
C GLY A 21 -2.05 5.45 -10.81
N SER A 22 -2.04 4.19 -10.33
CA SER A 22 -2.45 3.04 -11.15
C SER A 22 -3.95 3.02 -11.43
N GLY A 23 -4.80 3.48 -10.51
CA GLY A 23 -6.24 3.64 -10.75
C GLY A 23 -6.54 4.62 -11.89
N ILE A 24 -5.99 5.85 -11.81
CA ILE A 24 -6.18 6.87 -12.85
C ILE A 24 -5.63 6.39 -14.21
N MET A 25 -4.47 5.74 -14.22
CA MET A 25 -3.89 5.18 -15.44
C MET A 25 -4.72 4.02 -15.99
N GLY A 26 -5.24 3.15 -15.11
CA GLY A 26 -6.08 2.01 -15.45
C GLY A 26 -7.36 2.45 -16.15
N GLU A 27 -8.07 3.45 -15.62
CA GLU A 27 -9.27 4.02 -16.25
C GLU A 27 -8.97 4.58 -17.65
N ARG A 28 -7.85 5.30 -17.80
CA ARG A 28 -7.44 5.87 -19.10
C ARG A 28 -7.09 4.83 -20.15
N LEU A 29 -6.51 3.70 -19.74
CA LEU A 29 -6.07 2.63 -20.65
C LEU A 29 -7.16 1.59 -20.92
N ALA A 30 -8.12 1.42 -20.01
CA ALA A 30 -9.11 0.35 -20.12
C ALA A 30 -10.20 0.60 -21.18
N GLY A 31 -10.24 1.79 -21.80
CA GLY A 31 -11.16 2.07 -22.93
C GLY A 31 -12.64 1.92 -22.58
N GLY A 32 -13.02 2.21 -21.33
CA GLY A 32 -14.39 2.05 -20.82
C GLY A 32 -14.70 0.67 -20.23
N ASN A 33 -13.71 -0.24 -20.12
CA ASN A 33 -13.87 -1.52 -19.45
C ASN A 33 -13.44 -1.45 -17.97
N ASP A 34 -14.40 -1.18 -17.08
CA ASP A 34 -14.14 -1.02 -15.65
C ASP A 34 -13.52 -2.26 -15.00
N ALA A 35 -13.86 -3.46 -15.46
CA ALA A 35 -13.30 -4.70 -14.91
C ALA A 35 -11.79 -4.78 -15.14
N VAL A 36 -11.30 -4.34 -16.31
CA VAL A 36 -9.87 -4.30 -16.63
C VAL A 36 -9.16 -3.22 -15.81
N ALA A 37 -9.77 -2.04 -15.65
CA ALA A 37 -9.22 -0.97 -14.82
C ALA A 37 -9.08 -1.41 -13.35
N LEU A 38 -10.11 -2.02 -12.79
CA LEU A 38 -10.12 -2.53 -11.41
C LEU A 38 -9.10 -3.64 -11.21
N LEU A 39 -9.00 -4.58 -12.15
CA LEU A 39 -8.03 -5.66 -12.10
C LEU A 39 -6.59 -5.13 -12.14
N GLY A 40 -6.31 -4.19 -13.05
CA GLY A 40 -4.99 -3.54 -13.16
C GLY A 40 -4.60 -2.80 -11.88
N ASN A 41 -5.51 -1.97 -11.33
CA ASN A 41 -5.29 -1.24 -10.09
C ASN A 41 -5.09 -2.18 -8.89
N SER A 42 -5.88 -3.26 -8.80
CA SER A 42 -5.78 -4.24 -7.71
C SER A 42 -4.42 -4.96 -7.73
N ILE A 43 -3.95 -5.37 -8.90
CA ILE A 43 -2.64 -6.01 -9.06
C ILE A 43 -1.52 -5.03 -8.70
N ALA A 44 -1.59 -3.78 -9.18
CA ALA A 44 -0.60 -2.76 -8.86
C ALA A 44 -0.54 -2.47 -7.35
N THR A 45 -1.70 -2.39 -6.69
CA THR A 45 -1.80 -2.21 -5.24
C THR A 45 -1.18 -3.37 -4.48
N GLY A 46 -1.51 -4.61 -4.84
CA GLY A 46 -0.95 -5.81 -4.20
C GLY A 46 0.56 -5.93 -4.40
N ALA A 47 1.06 -5.69 -5.61
CA ALA A 47 2.49 -5.72 -5.91
C ALA A 47 3.25 -4.61 -5.18
N GLY A 48 2.70 -3.39 -5.15
CA GLY A 48 3.26 -2.26 -4.41
C GLY A 48 3.36 -2.56 -2.92
N LEU A 49 2.30 -3.09 -2.33
CA LEU A 49 2.28 -3.49 -0.92
C LEU A 49 3.33 -4.59 -0.63
N PHE A 50 3.45 -5.60 -1.49
CA PHE A 50 4.45 -6.65 -1.36
C PHE A 50 5.87 -6.10 -1.34
N VAL A 51 6.20 -5.19 -2.26
CA VAL A 51 7.52 -4.54 -2.30
C VAL A 51 7.77 -3.70 -1.05
N LEU A 52 6.80 -2.88 -0.65
CA LEU A 52 6.92 -2.02 0.53
C LEU A 52 7.12 -2.83 1.82
N ILE A 53 6.35 -3.90 2.02
CA ILE A 53 6.52 -4.80 3.17
C ILE A 53 7.91 -5.44 3.15
N SER A 54 8.35 -5.93 1.99
CA SER A 54 9.66 -6.58 1.86
C SER A 54 10.83 -5.64 2.19
N VAL A 55 10.73 -4.36 1.82
CA VAL A 55 11.79 -3.36 2.01
C VAL A 55 11.76 -2.74 3.41
N LEU A 56 10.57 -2.38 3.92
CA LEU A 56 10.41 -1.58 5.14
C LEU A 56 9.98 -2.41 6.36
N GLY A 57 9.60 -3.67 6.17
CA GLY A 57 9.24 -4.61 7.24
C GLY A 57 10.30 -4.71 8.33
N PRO A 58 11.59 -4.92 8.01
CA PRO A 58 12.66 -4.99 9.01
C PRO A 58 12.88 -3.70 9.82
N ILE A 59 12.37 -2.55 9.34
CA ILE A 59 12.56 -1.23 9.95
C ILE A 59 11.40 -0.86 10.88
N SER A 60 10.17 -1.20 10.48
CA SER A 60 8.95 -0.65 11.10
C SER A 60 7.88 -1.67 11.48
N GLY A 61 7.96 -2.90 10.99
CA GLY A 61 6.83 -3.84 11.00
C GLY A 61 5.90 -3.68 9.78
N ALA A 62 6.05 -2.58 9.02
CA ALA A 62 5.37 -2.34 7.74
C ALA A 62 3.84 -2.46 7.82
N HIS A 63 3.23 -1.77 8.78
CA HIS A 63 1.78 -1.80 8.94
C HIS A 63 1.07 -1.02 7.84
N PHE A 64 1.56 0.19 7.52
CA PHE A 64 1.03 1.14 6.53
C PHE A 64 -0.48 1.39 6.63
N ASN A 65 -1.06 1.05 7.77
CA ASN A 65 -2.49 1.05 8.00
C ASN A 65 -2.77 1.15 9.51
N PRO A 66 -3.56 2.14 9.95
CA PRO A 66 -3.95 2.29 11.35
C PRO A 66 -4.69 1.08 11.92
N LEU A 67 -5.53 0.39 11.13
CA LEU A 67 -6.27 -0.79 11.58
C LEU A 67 -5.34 -1.98 11.82
N VAL A 68 -4.31 -2.14 10.99
CA VAL A 68 -3.29 -3.18 11.20
C VAL A 68 -2.50 -2.86 12.47
N THR A 69 -2.10 -1.59 12.66
CA THR A 69 -1.44 -1.16 13.90
C THR A 69 -2.31 -1.41 15.13
N ALA A 70 -3.61 -1.10 15.05
CA ALA A 70 -4.55 -1.34 16.14
C ALA A 70 -4.72 -2.84 16.43
N TYR A 71 -4.79 -3.68 15.40
CA TYR A 71 -4.87 -5.14 15.55
C TYR A 71 -3.67 -5.67 16.34
N PHE A 72 -2.44 -5.34 15.93
CA PHE A 72 -1.22 -5.76 16.64
C PHE A 72 -1.17 -5.21 18.07
N TRP A 73 -1.67 -3.99 18.29
CA TRP A 73 -1.75 -3.41 19.63
C TRP A 73 -2.70 -4.19 20.55
N VAL A 74 -3.84 -4.65 20.02
CA VAL A 74 -4.82 -5.46 20.77
C VAL A 74 -4.32 -6.88 21.00
N THR A 75 -3.72 -7.51 19.99
CA THR A 75 -3.21 -8.89 20.10
C THR A 75 -1.87 -9.01 20.80
N ARG A 76 -1.19 -7.88 21.09
CA ARG A 76 0.17 -7.81 21.67
C ARG A 76 1.18 -8.73 20.95
N SER A 77 1.05 -8.83 19.63
CA SER A 77 1.90 -9.64 18.77
C SER A 77 3.11 -8.85 18.25
#